data_AF-A0A398CBZ4-F1
#
_entry.id   AF-A0A398CBZ4-F1
#
_cell.length_a   1.000
_cell.length_b   1.000
_cell.length_c   1.000
_cell.angle_alpha   90.00
_cell.angle_beta   90.00
_cell.angle_gamma   90.00
#
_symmetry.space_group_name_H-M   'P 1'
#
loop_
_entity.id
_entity.type
_entity.pdbx_description
1 polymer ?
#
loop_
_entity_poly.entity_id
_entity_poly.type
_entity_poly.pdbx_seq_one_letter_code
_entity_poly.pdbx_strand_id
1 'polypeptide(L)'
;MIRMNSTKSKIKDIYPLTPMQQGMYFHSLKDKDSGTYFDQVCFDIEGNLDTALLEQSINKLIERHDILRTIFSNKSKQVLQIVWKERPLKVFFENLNGWESTNKTQ
;
A
#
# COMPACT_ATOMS: atom_id res chain seq x y z
N MET A 1 26.65 -14.10 -3.41
CA MET A 1 26.67 -13.68 -1.98
C MET A 1 25.41 -12.87 -1.70
N ILE A 2 24.37 -13.47 -1.10
CA ILE A 2 23.04 -12.84 -0.95
C ILE A 2 23.05 -11.93 0.28
N ARG A 3 22.79 -10.64 0.07
CA ARG A 3 22.67 -9.58 1.11
C ARG A 3 21.46 -9.86 2.04
N MET A 4 21.62 -10.71 3.06
CA MET A 4 20.57 -10.95 4.08
C MET A 4 20.65 -10.03 5.32
N ASN A 5 21.74 -9.28 5.50
CA ASN A 5 21.94 -8.45 6.70
C ASN A 5 21.34 -7.04 6.62
N SER A 6 21.17 -6.44 5.44
CA SER A 6 20.66 -5.05 5.35
C SER A 6 19.14 -4.94 5.52
N THR A 7 18.38 -5.98 5.16
CA THR A 7 16.91 -5.97 5.23
C THR A 7 16.41 -6.05 6.67
N LYS A 8 17.06 -6.84 7.54
CA LYS A 8 16.69 -6.92 8.97
C LYS A 8 16.77 -5.56 9.65
N SER A 9 17.77 -4.74 9.30
CA SER A 9 17.93 -3.39 9.87
C SER A 9 16.74 -2.47 9.55
N LYS A 10 16.04 -2.71 8.43
CA LYS A 10 14.88 -1.93 7.97
C LYS A 10 13.53 -2.45 8.46
N ILE A 11 13.49 -3.61 9.14
CA ILE A 11 12.26 -4.17 9.71
C ILE A 11 12.11 -3.65 11.13
N LYS A 12 10.90 -3.18 11.45
CA LYS A 12 10.50 -2.78 12.80
C LYS A 12 10.05 -4.02 13.58
N ASP A 13 9.02 -4.70 13.08
CA ASP A 13 8.38 -5.84 13.74
C ASP A 13 7.89 -6.89 12.73
N ILE A 14 7.61 -8.10 13.23
CA ILE A 14 7.04 -9.21 12.46
C ILE A 14 5.96 -9.91 13.29
N TYR A 15 4.78 -10.13 12.71
CA TYR A 15 3.64 -10.77 13.36
C TYR A 15 3.05 -11.89 12.49
N PRO A 16 2.44 -12.93 13.08
CA PRO A 16 1.53 -13.80 12.34
C PRO A 16 0.28 -13.02 11.88
N LEU A 17 -0.42 -13.53 10.87
CA LEU A 17 -1.75 -13.00 10.52
C LEU A 17 -2.78 -13.46 11.55
N THR A 18 -3.79 -12.63 11.79
CA THR A 18 -5.00 -13.06 12.51
C THR A 18 -5.78 -14.08 11.68
N PRO A 19 -6.67 -14.91 12.30
CA PRO A 19 -7.48 -15.87 11.55
C PRO A 19 -8.28 -15.22 10.41
N MET A 20 -8.83 -14.01 10.64
CA MET A 20 -9.55 -13.26 9.61
C MET A 20 -8.63 -12.86 8.45
N GLN A 21 -7.45 -12.30 8.76
CA GLN A 21 -6.47 -11.93 7.73
C GLN A 21 -5.99 -13.14 6.92
N GLN A 22 -5.85 -14.32 7.54
CA GLN A 22 -5.51 -15.56 6.83
C GLN A 22 -6.60 -15.95 5.83
N GLY A 23 -7.87 -15.88 6.25
CA GLY A 23 -9.02 -16.13 5.37
C GLY A 23 -9.06 -15.18 4.18
N MET A 24 -8.92 -13.88 4.44
CA MET A 24 -8.88 -12.85 3.40
C MET A 24 -7.71 -13.06 2.42
N TYR A 25 -6.51 -13.37 2.94
CA TYR A 25 -5.33 -13.63 2.11
C TYR A 25 -5.50 -14.87 1.22
N PHE A 26 -6.06 -15.94 1.76
CA PHE A 26 -6.33 -17.15 0.98
C PHE A 26 -7.36 -16.90 -0.13
N HIS A 27 -8.42 -16.15 0.18
CA HIS A 27 -9.45 -15.80 -0.80
C HIS A 27 -8.89 -14.89 -1.91
N SER A 28 -8.09 -13.88 -1.55
CA SER A 28 -7.47 -12.98 -2.54
C SER A 28 -6.47 -13.68 -3.48
N LEU A 29 -5.84 -14.77 -3.05
CA LEU A 29 -4.98 -15.59 -3.91
C LEU A 29 -5.76 -16.41 -4.94
N LYS A 30 -6.99 -16.82 -4.62
CA LYS A 30 -7.85 -17.60 -5.51
C LYS A 30 -8.56 -16.73 -6.54
N ASP A 31 -8.92 -15.52 -6.15
CA ASP A 31 -9.70 -14.60 -6.96
C ASP A 31 -9.01 -13.22 -7.03
N LYS A 32 -7.89 -13.20 -7.76
CA LYS A 32 -7.00 -12.03 -7.85
C LYS A 32 -7.64 -10.84 -8.55
N ASP A 33 -8.62 -11.09 -9.43
CA ASP A 33 -9.22 -10.07 -10.29
C ASP A 33 -10.54 -9.52 -9.73
N SER A 34 -11.12 -10.14 -8.68
CA SER A 34 -12.41 -9.70 -8.13
C SER A 34 -12.42 -8.31 -7.49
N GLY A 35 -11.26 -7.82 -7.02
CA GLY A 35 -11.21 -6.57 -6.25
C GLY A 35 -11.97 -6.61 -4.91
N THR A 36 -12.42 -7.79 -4.45
CA THR A 36 -13.32 -7.95 -3.28
C THR A 36 -12.78 -7.32 -1.98
N TYR A 37 -11.47 -7.20 -1.84
CA TYR A 37 -10.80 -6.61 -0.67
C TYR A 37 -10.02 -5.33 -1.00
N PHE A 38 -10.42 -4.63 -2.04
CA PHE A 38 -9.84 -3.36 -2.44
C PHE A 38 -10.81 -2.23 -2.12
N ASP A 39 -10.45 -1.42 -1.13
CA ASP A 39 -11.21 -0.20 -0.79
C ASP A 39 -10.61 1.00 -1.53
N GLN A 40 -11.45 1.69 -2.30
CA GLN A 40 -11.09 2.94 -2.96
C GLN A 40 -11.90 4.09 -2.37
N VAL A 41 -11.20 5.17 -2.01
CA VAL A 41 -11.83 6.42 -1.58
C VAL A 41 -11.38 7.53 -2.51
N CYS A 42 -12.36 8.28 -3.03
CA CYS A 42 -12.14 9.44 -3.88
C CYS A 42 -12.71 10.69 -3.20
N PHE A 43 -12.03 11.81 -3.37
CA PHE A 43 -12.42 13.10 -2.80
C PHE A 43 -12.37 14.16 -3.89
N ASP A 44 -13.39 15.00 -3.95
CA ASP A 44 -13.37 16.24 -4.72
C ASP A 44 -12.79 17.35 -3.84
N ILE A 45 -11.77 18.04 -4.34
CA ILE A 45 -11.09 19.13 -3.64
C ILE A 45 -11.24 20.38 -4.49
N GLU A 46 -11.88 21.39 -3.93
CA GLU A 46 -12.00 22.70 -4.57
C GLU A 46 -10.88 23.63 -4.13
N GLY A 47 -10.30 24.36 -5.08
CA GLY A 47 -9.23 25.32 -4.86
C GLY A 47 -7.84 24.80 -5.22
N ASN A 48 -6.82 25.47 -4.70
CA ASN A 48 -5.44 25.17 -5.02
C ASN A 48 -4.93 24.00 -4.16
N LEU A 49 -4.56 22.90 -4.80
CA LEU A 49 -3.91 21.77 -4.15
C LEU A 49 -2.39 21.88 -4.27
N ASP A 50 -1.71 22.07 -3.14
CA ASP A 50 -0.26 21.89 -3.08
C ASP A 50 0.06 20.39 -2.99
N THR A 51 0.49 19.82 -4.12
CA THR A 51 0.79 18.39 -4.25
C THR A 51 2.01 17.97 -3.42
N ALA A 52 2.98 18.87 -3.21
CA ALA A 52 4.15 18.59 -2.40
C ALA A 52 3.79 18.55 -0.91
N LEU A 53 2.91 19.46 -0.46
CA LEU A 53 2.40 19.45 0.91
C LEU A 53 1.51 18.22 1.17
N LEU A 54 0.70 17.81 0.20
CA LEU A 54 -0.11 16.59 0.29
C LEU A 54 0.78 15.35 0.46
N GLU A 55 1.80 15.18 -0.39
CA GLU A 55 2.74 14.06 -0.30
C GLU A 55 3.47 14.02 1.05
N GLN A 56 3.92 15.18 1.55
CA GLN A 56 4.54 15.27 2.88
C GLN A 56 3.57 14.86 3.99
N SER A 57 2.32 15.31 3.92
CA SER A 57 1.30 14.99 4.92
C SER A 57 0.97 13.49 4.92
N ILE A 58 0.84 12.86 3.75
CA ILE A 58 0.64 11.42 3.63
C ILE A 58 1.84 10.65 4.20
N ASN A 59 3.07 11.07 3.89
CA ASN A 59 4.26 10.44 4.43
C ASN A 59 4.35 10.56 5.96
N LYS A 60 3.86 11.66 6.55
CA LYS A 60 3.74 11.80 8.02
C LYS A 60 2.72 10.82 8.62
N LEU A 61 1.61 10.56 7.94
CA LEU A 61 0.67 9.52 8.36
C LEU A 61 1.31 8.13 8.33
N ILE A 62 2.06 7.81 7.27
CA ILE A 62 2.77 6.53 7.13
C ILE A 62 3.84 6.33 8.22
N GLU A 63 4.58 7.38 8.54
CA GLU A 63 5.57 7.39 9.61
C GLU A 63 4.91 7.05 10.96
N ARG A 64 3.76 7.68 11.24
CA ARG A 64 3.00 7.54 12.49
C ARG A 64 2.28 6.19 12.62
N HIS A 65 1.76 5.64 11.52
CA HIS A 65 0.88 4.46 11.54
C HIS A 65 1.52 3.23 10.91
N ASP A 66 1.92 2.27 11.75
CA ASP A 66 2.59 1.02 11.35
C ASP A 66 1.85 0.21 10.27
N ILE A 67 0.52 0.22 10.31
CA ILE A 67 -0.29 -0.53 9.34
C ILE A 67 -0.06 -0.05 7.90
N LEU A 68 0.17 1.25 7.69
CA LEU A 68 0.40 1.83 6.36
C LEU A 68 1.77 1.46 5.76
N ARG A 69 2.67 0.91 6.58
CA ARG A 69 4.00 0.41 6.20
C ARG A 69 4.15 -1.10 6.43
N THR A 70 3.03 -1.80 6.63
CA THR A 70 2.99 -3.26 6.75
C THR A 70 2.87 -3.93 5.39
N ILE A 71 3.56 -5.06 5.20
CA ILE A 71 3.38 -5.96 4.06
C ILE A 71 3.06 -7.37 4.51
N PHE A 72 2.44 -8.15 3.63
CA PHE A 72 2.29 -9.59 3.79
C PHE A 72 3.37 -10.33 3.00
N SER A 73 4.05 -11.28 3.64
CA SER A 73 5.11 -12.08 3.02
C SER A 73 4.84 -13.56 3.20
N ASN A 74 4.81 -14.31 2.11
CA ASN A 74 4.67 -15.76 2.07
C ASN A 74 6.01 -16.51 1.90
N LYS A 75 7.14 -15.83 2.14
CA LYS A 75 8.48 -16.43 2.00
C LYS A 75 8.86 -17.42 3.11
N SER A 76 8.00 -17.58 4.12
CA SER A 76 8.19 -18.51 5.22
C SER A 76 7.13 -19.61 5.18
N LYS A 77 7.18 -20.58 6.11
CA LYS A 77 6.17 -21.65 6.21
C LYS A 77 4.75 -21.13 6.44
N GLN A 78 4.63 -19.94 7.01
CA GLN A 78 3.37 -19.23 7.18
C GLN A 78 3.46 -17.84 6.54
N VAL A 79 2.32 -17.26 6.20
CA VAL A 79 2.25 -15.86 5.80
C VAL A 79 2.48 -15.00 7.04
N LEU A 80 3.28 -13.95 6.90
CA LEU A 80 3.64 -13.04 7.99
C LEU A 80 3.33 -11.60 7.61
N GLN A 81 2.96 -10.82 8.63
CA GLN A 81 2.93 -9.36 8.58
C GLN A 81 4.33 -8.84 8.91
N ILE A 82 4.91 -8.05 8.01
CA ILE A 82 6.23 -7.42 8.21
C ILE A 82 6.02 -5.91 8.24
N VAL A 83 6.34 -5.29 9.38
CA VAL A 83 6.29 -3.84 9.56
C VAL A 83 7.65 -3.25 9.22
N TRP A 84 7.72 -2.36 8.25
CA TRP A 84 8.96 -1.65 7.90
C TRP A 84 9.19 -0.46 8.81
N LYS A 85 10.45 -0.16 9.16
CA LYS A 85 10.81 1.05 9.94
C LYS A 85 10.48 2.35 9.21
N GLU A 86 10.73 2.37 7.91
CA GLU A 86 10.43 3.50 7.04
C GLU A 86 10.05 2.97 5.67
N ARG A 87 9.00 3.54 5.10
CA ARG A 87 8.55 3.22 3.75
C ARG A 87 7.79 4.41 3.17
N PRO A 88 8.50 5.48 2.78
CA PRO A 88 7.85 6.64 2.18
C PRO A 88 7.18 6.23 0.86
N LEU A 89 6.06 6.87 0.55
CA LEU A 89 5.42 6.75 -0.74
C LEU A 89 5.63 8.01 -1.58
N LYS A 90 5.47 7.82 -2.89
CA LYS A 90 5.36 8.89 -3.86
C LYS A 90 3.91 8.99 -4.30
N VAL A 91 3.34 10.18 -4.25
CA VAL A 91 2.00 10.45 -4.77
C VAL A 91 2.11 10.63 -6.28
N PHE A 92 1.28 9.92 -7.02
CA PHE A 92 1.14 10.13 -8.46
C PHE A 92 0.19 11.30 -8.69
N PHE A 93 0.64 12.26 -9.49
CA PHE A 93 -0.17 13.40 -9.89
C PHE A 93 -0.25 13.45 -11.40
N GLU A 94 -1.48 13.49 -11.91
CA GLU A 94 -1.77 13.63 -13.33
C GLU A 94 -2.71 14.82 -13.51
N ASN A 95 -2.33 15.74 -14.40
CA ASN A 95 -3.18 16.86 -14.77
C ASN A 95 -4.14 16.39 -15.87
N LEU A 96 -5.43 16.34 -15.54
CA LEU A 96 -6.48 15.91 -16.47
C LEU A 96 -7.11 17.07 -17.25
N ASN A 97 -6.58 18.29 -17.15
CA ASN A 97 -7.07 19.41 -17.95
C ASN A 97 -6.87 19.12 -19.45
N GLY A 98 -7.95 19.15 -20.22
CA GLY A 98 -7.91 18.82 -21.64
C GLY A 98 -7.82 17.31 -21.94
N TRP A 99 -8.10 16.46 -20.95
CA TRP A 99 -8.16 15.02 -21.17
C TRP A 99 -9.38 14.66 -22.02
N GLU A 100 -9.15 14.33 -23.28
CA GLU A 100 -10.16 13.66 -24.11
C GLU A 100 -10.24 12.21 -23.67
N SER A 101 -11.39 11.79 -23.14
CA SER A 101 -11.60 10.39 -22.80
C SER A 101 -11.55 9.55 -24.09
N THR A 102 -10.40 8.97 -24.39
CA THR A 102 -10.29 7.98 -25.48
C THR A 102 -11.12 6.77 -25.08
N ASN A 103 -12.29 6.65 -25.73
CA ASN A 103 -13.20 5.51 -25.82
C ASN A 103 -13.17 4.50 -24.67
N LYS A 104 -14.18 4.62 -23.79
CA LYS A 104 -14.64 3.50 -22.96
C LYS A 104 -14.96 2.29 -23.84
N THR A 105 -14.65 1.12 -23.29
CA THR A 105 -15.13 -0.24 -23.63
C THR A 105 -14.36 -0.98 -24.72
N GLN A 106 -13.43 -1.85 -24.29
CA GLN A 106 -13.56 -3.28 -24.60
C GLN A 106 -13.15 -4.10 -23.39
#